data_AF-A0A8D8NYJ5-F1
#
_entry.id   AF-A0A8D8NYJ5-F1
#
_cell.length_a   1.000
_cell.length_b   1.000
_cell.length_c   1.000
_cell.angle_alpha   90.00
_cell.angle_beta   90.00
_cell.angle_gamma   90.00
#
_symmetry.space_group_name_H-M   'P 1'
#
loop_
_entity.id
_entity.type
_entity.pdbx_description
1 polymer ?
#
loop_
_entity_poly.entity_id
_entity_poly.type
_entity_poly.pdbx_seq_one_letter_code
_entity_poly.pdbx_strand_id
1 'polypeptide(L)'
;MPGILGAIVGAVTAALASRDVYGNGLDKVFLEAADNSQWSAQTKGGFQAISLAVTLGIALIGGLITGFLLKLPIYGTPPDTQCFEDAVYWEVPGEEEDHHELNEVSTQNEVEKLNS
;
A
#
# COMPACT_ATOMS: atom_id res chain seq x y z
N MET A 1 8.08 6.13 5.91
CA MET A 1 6.62 6.13 6.18
C MET A 1 6.12 7.54 6.49
N PRO A 2 6.06 8.44 5.48
CA PRO A 2 5.67 9.84 5.70
C PRO A 2 4.23 10.00 6.20
N GLY A 3 3.29 9.12 5.80
CA GLY A 3 1.88 9.22 6.18
C GLY A 3 1.62 9.11 7.69
N ILE A 4 2.24 8.14 8.37
CA ILE A 4 2.07 7.96 9.83
C ILE A 4 2.68 9.14 10.59
N LEU A 5 3.87 9.59 10.18
CA LEU A 5 4.53 10.75 10.79
C LEU A 5 3.69 12.02 10.63
N GLY A 6 3.13 12.26 9.44
CA GLY A 6 2.24 13.39 9.18
C GLY A 6 0.98 13.35 10.05
N ALA A 7 0.38 12.17 10.23
CA ALA A 7 -0.80 12.02 11.09
C ALA A 7 -0.50 12.30 12.57
N ILE A 8 0.62 11.81 13.10
CA ILE A 8 1.04 12.06 14.48
C ILE A 8 1.34 13.54 14.69
N VAL A 9 2.13 14.15 13.81
CA VAL A 9 2.45 15.59 13.88
C VAL A 9 1.17 16.42 13.76
N GLY A 10 0.25 16.04 12.88
CA GLY A 10 -1.06 16.68 12.75
C GLY A 10 -1.88 16.60 14.04
N ALA A 11 -1.90 15.44 14.71
CA ALA A 11 -2.63 15.26 15.97
C ALA A 11 -2.05 16.12 17.11
N VAL A 12 -0.72 16.16 17.23
CA VAL A 12 -0.03 17.03 18.21
C VAL A 12 -0.30 18.51 17.90
N THR A 13 -0.19 18.89 16.63
CA THR A 13 -0.44 20.28 16.20
C THR A 13 -1.87 20.71 16.49
N ALA A 14 -2.85 19.84 16.23
CA ALA A 14 -4.25 20.10 16.56
C ALA A 14 -4.51 20.18 18.08
N ALA A 15 -3.84 19.34 18.88
CA ALA A 15 -3.95 19.34 20.34
C ALA A 15 -3.40 20.62 21.00
N LEU A 16 -2.38 21.21 20.39
CA LEU A 16 -1.68 22.40 20.88
C LEU A 16 -2.14 23.70 20.20
N ALA A 17 -3.12 23.64 19.30
CA ALA A 17 -3.62 24.79 18.59
C ALA A 17 -4.34 25.75 19.56
N SER A 18 -3.71 26.90 19.84
CA SER A 18 -4.26 27.97 20.68
C SER A 18 -4.00 29.35 20.07
N ARG A 19 -4.71 30.37 20.56
CA ARG A 19 -4.49 31.77 20.15
C ARG A 19 -3.11 32.28 20.56
N ASP A 20 -2.48 31.69 21.59
CA ASP A 20 -1.11 32.06 21.99
C ASP A 20 -0.05 31.56 21.00
N VAL A 21 -0.30 30.41 20.36
CA VAL A 21 0.64 29.81 19.39
C VAL A 21 0.39 30.34 17.97
N TYR A 22 -0.88 30.44 17.56
CA TYR A 22 -1.26 30.79 16.18
C TYR A 22 -1.72 32.25 16.02
N GLY A 23 -1.90 33.00 17.11
CA GLY A 23 -2.35 34.40 17.07
C GLY A 23 -3.68 34.57 16.32
N ASN A 24 -3.79 35.66 15.58
CA ASN A 24 -4.93 35.94 14.68
C ASN A 24 -5.00 34.99 13.47
N GLY A 25 -3.98 34.16 13.26
CA GLY A 25 -3.95 33.16 12.19
C GLY A 25 -4.67 31.86 12.56
N LEU A 26 -4.98 31.63 13.84
CA LEU A 26 -5.68 30.43 14.30
C LEU A 26 -6.98 30.25 13.52
N ASP A 27 -7.71 31.35 13.36
CA ASP A 27 -9.02 31.39 12.72
C ASP A 27 -8.94 31.10 11.20
N LYS A 28 -7.76 31.20 10.59
CA LYS A 28 -7.55 30.89 9.17
C LYS A 28 -7.15 29.43 8.94
N VAL A 29 -6.43 28.82 9.88
CA VAL A 29 -5.89 27.45 9.77
C VAL A 29 -6.83 26.43 10.42
N PHE A 30 -7.42 26.81 11.56
CA PHE A 30 -8.38 26.03 12.32
C PHE A 30 -9.65 26.86 12.49
N LEU A 31 -10.42 26.98 11.39
CA LEU A 31 -11.65 27.78 11.32
C LEU A 31 -12.63 27.45 12.47
N GLU A 32 -12.66 26.17 12.88
CA GLU A 32 -13.48 25.65 13.99
C GLU A 32 -12.88 25.93 15.39
N ALA A 33 -11.62 26.32 15.53
CA ALA A 33 -11.00 26.62 16.84
C ALA A 33 -11.21 28.09 17.28
N ALA A 34 -11.67 28.93 16.36
CA ALA A 34 -11.81 30.37 16.50
C ALA A 34 -13.15 30.82 17.06
N ASP A 35 -14.20 30.19 16.56
CA ASP A 35 -15.60 30.49 16.81
C ASP A 35 -16.14 29.47 17.81
N ASN A 36 -17.18 29.82 18.57
CA ASN A 36 -17.77 29.14 19.74
C ASN A 36 -17.83 27.60 19.65
N SER A 37 -16.68 26.95 19.72
CA SER A 37 -16.56 25.57 19.31
C SER A 37 -16.97 24.68 20.46
N GLN A 38 -17.78 23.67 20.16
CA GLN A 38 -18.25 22.70 21.15
C GLN A 38 -17.10 21.90 21.79
N TRP A 39 -15.91 21.86 21.18
CA TRP A 39 -14.81 20.95 21.52
C TRP A 39 -13.46 21.65 21.71
N SER A 40 -12.72 21.31 22.76
CA SER A 40 -11.38 21.87 23.02
C SER A 40 -10.34 21.41 21.99
N ALA A 41 -9.21 22.12 21.91
CA ALA A 41 -8.08 21.77 21.05
C ALA A 41 -7.58 20.34 21.32
N GLN A 42 -7.50 19.95 22.59
CA GLN A 42 -7.11 18.61 23.02
C GLN A 42 -8.07 17.53 22.49
N THR A 43 -9.38 17.79 22.53
CA THR A 43 -10.37 16.86 21.96
C THR A 43 -10.21 16.74 20.44
N LYS A 44 -9.96 17.85 19.74
CA LYS A 44 -9.70 17.85 18.28
C LYS A 44 -8.44 17.05 17.92
N GLY A 45 -7.35 17.21 18.68
CA GLY A 45 -6.15 16.39 18.54
C GLY A 45 -6.42 14.90 18.80
N GLY A 46 -7.28 14.59 19.78
CA GLY A 46 -7.76 13.24 20.04
C GLY A 46 -8.52 12.63 18.85
N PHE A 47 -9.42 13.38 18.22
CA PHE A 47 -10.10 12.94 17.00
C PHE A 47 -9.12 12.70 15.85
N GLN A 48 -8.11 13.55 15.69
CA GLN A 48 -7.07 13.35 14.69
C GLN A 48 -6.30 12.04 14.94
N ALA A 49 -5.97 11.72 16.20
CA ALA A 49 -5.34 10.45 16.55
C ALA A 49 -6.25 9.24 16.29
N ILE A 50 -7.55 9.34 16.61
CA ILE A 50 -8.53 8.29 16.32
C ILE A 50 -8.68 8.07 14.82
N SER A 51 -8.65 9.15 14.02
CA SER A 51 -8.75 9.04 12.56
C SER A 51 -7.62 8.19 11.98
N LEU A 52 -6.40 8.28 12.51
CA LEU A 52 -5.27 7.42 12.11
C LEU A 52 -5.57 5.94 12.38
N ALA A 53 -6.12 5.62 13.55
CA ALA A 53 -6.49 4.24 13.89
C ALA A 53 -7.59 3.70 12.96
N VAL A 54 -8.60 4.54 12.66
CA VAL A 54 -9.68 4.18 11.71
C VAL A 54 -9.13 3.96 10.31
N THR A 55 -8.26 4.84 9.81
CA THR A 55 -7.63 4.69 8.49
C THR A 55 -6.79 3.41 8.41
N LEU A 56 -6.02 3.09 9.45
CA LEU A 56 -5.27 1.83 9.52
C LEU A 56 -6.20 0.62 9.52
N GLY A 57 -7.29 0.65 10.29
CA GLY A 57 -8.29 -0.41 10.30
C GLY A 57 -8.90 -0.66 8.92
N ILE A 58 -9.31 0.41 8.23
CA ILE A 58 -9.86 0.33 6.87
C ILE A 58 -8.80 -0.20 5.89
N ALA A 59 -7.55 0.28 5.99
CA ALA A 59 -6.47 -0.17 5.12
C ALA A 59 -6.15 -1.66 5.29
N LEU A 60 -6.14 -2.16 6.53
CA LEU A 60 -5.91 -3.58 6.82
C LEU A 60 -7.05 -4.45 6.31
N ILE A 61 -8.31 -4.07 6.58
CA ILE A 61 -9.48 -4.83 6.14
C ILE A 61 -9.58 -4.81 4.61
N GLY A 62 -9.44 -3.64 3.99
CA GLY A 62 -9.47 -3.49 2.54
C GLY A 62 -8.32 -4.25 1.86
N GLY A 63 -7.11 -4.19 2.44
CA GLY A 63 -5.95 -4.94 1.97
C GLY A 63 -6.13 -6.46 2.09
N LEU A 64 -6.74 -6.93 3.18
CA LEU A 64 -7.04 -8.36 3.37
C LEU A 64 -8.05 -8.86 2.33
N ILE A 65 -9.15 -8.12 2.14
CA ILE A 65 -10.19 -8.47 1.17
C ILE A 65 -9.59 -8.47 -0.25
N THR A 66 -8.87 -7.41 -0.61
CA THR A 66 -8.26 -7.28 -1.94
C THR A 66 -7.20 -8.34 -2.17
N GLY A 67 -6.34 -8.61 -1.18
CA GLY A 67 -5.33 -9.67 -1.25
C GLY A 67 -5.95 -11.06 -1.40
N PHE A 68 -7.06 -11.33 -0.71
CA PHE A 68 -7.80 -12.59 -0.89
C PHE A 68 -8.40 -12.71 -2.30
N LEU A 69 -8.98 -11.63 -2.83
CA LEU A 69 -9.50 -11.61 -4.19
C LEU A 69 -8.39 -11.87 -5.21
N LEU A 70 -7.25 -11.18 -5.13
CA LEU A 70 -6.13 -11.36 -6.06
C LEU A 70 -5.47 -12.74 -5.97
N LYS A 71 -5.70 -13.50 -4.89
CA LYS A 71 -5.19 -14.87 -4.74
C LYS A 71 -5.98 -15.90 -5.57
N LEU A 72 -7.10 -15.52 -6.18
CA LEU A 72 -7.83 -16.41 -7.08
C LEU A 72 -7.01 -16.65 -8.37
N PRO A 73 -6.89 -17.90 -8.86
CA PRO A 73 -6.05 -18.25 -10.02
C PRO A 73 -6.65 -17.82 -11.38
N ILE A 74 -7.46 -16.78 -11.40
CA ILE A 74 -8.14 -16.25 -12.60
C ILE A 74 -7.42 -15.05 -13.21
N TYR A 75 -6.47 -14.45 -12.49
CA TYR A 75 -5.83 -13.19 -12.88
C TYR A 75 -4.53 -13.37 -13.68
N GLY A 76 -4.16 -14.60 -14.08
CA GLY A 76 -3.01 -14.86 -14.94
C GLY A 76 -1.69 -14.34 -14.38
N THR A 77 -1.48 -14.46 -13.06
CA THR A 77 -0.28 -13.98 -12.36
C THR A 77 0.96 -14.74 -12.82
N PRO A 78 2.12 -14.06 -12.99
CA PRO A 78 3.34 -14.73 -13.40
C PRO A 78 3.87 -15.61 -12.24
N PRO A 79 4.62 -16.68 -12.54
CA PRO A 79 5.31 -17.43 -11.50
C PRO A 79 6.36 -16.54 -10.81
N ASP A 80 6.64 -16.80 -9.53
CA ASP A 80 7.54 -15.98 -8.70
C ASP A 80 8.96 -15.82 -9.31
N THR A 81 9.40 -16.79 -10.13
CA THR A 81 10.70 -16.77 -10.83
C THR A 81 10.76 -15.78 -11.99
N GLN A 82 9.62 -15.31 -12.49
CA GLN A 82 9.51 -14.36 -13.61
C GLN A 82 8.86 -13.03 -13.17
N CYS A 83 8.92 -12.72 -11.87
CA CYS A 83 8.48 -11.41 -11.40
C CYS A 83 9.40 -10.32 -11.97
N PHE A 84 8.81 -9.21 -12.44
CA PHE A 84 9.52 -8.08 -13.09
C PHE A 84 10.09 -8.36 -14.49
N GLU A 85 9.64 -9.43 -15.15
CA GLU A 85 9.96 -9.71 -16.57
C GLU A 85 8.87 -9.13 -17.47
N ASP A 86 9.23 -8.12 -18.28
CA ASP A 86 8.28 -7.43 -19.15
C ASP A 86 7.85 -8.32 -20.31
N ALA A 87 8.71 -9.25 -20.77
CA ALA A 87 8.43 -10.19 -21.85
C ALA A 87 7.24 -11.13 -21.57
N VAL A 88 6.83 -11.29 -20.30
CA VAL A 88 5.65 -12.09 -19.93
C VAL A 88 4.34 -11.47 -20.44
N TYR A 89 4.29 -10.14 -20.55
CA TYR A 89 3.07 -9.42 -20.91
C TYR A 89 3.21 -8.48 -22.11
N TRP A 90 4.44 -8.16 -22.52
CA TRP A 90 4.74 -7.21 -23.58
C TRP A 90 5.73 -7.80 -24.59
N GLU A 91 5.62 -7.39 -25.84
CA GLU A 91 6.66 -7.65 -26.84
C GLU A 91 7.85 -6.70 -26.60
N VAL A 92 9.05 -7.25 -26.41
CA VAL A 92 10.25 -6.47 -26.11
C VAL A 92 11.11 -6.28 -27.37
N PRO A 93 11.47 -5.03 -27.75
CA PRO A 93 12.27 -4.79 -28.94
C PRO A 93 13.69 -5.35 -28.80
N GLY A 94 14.11 -6.23 -29.72
CA GLY A 94 15.47 -6.76 -29.78
C GLY A 94 15.67 -8.15 -29.18
N GLU A 95 14.62 -8.75 -28.60
CA GLU A 95 14.52 -10.21 -28.51
C GLU A 95 13.96 -10.71 -29.85
N GLU A 96 14.85 -11.21 -30.71
CA GLU A 96 14.43 -12.07 -31.81
C GLU A 96 13.78 -13.32 -31.18
N GLU A 97 12.69 -13.82 -31.78
CA GLU A 97 11.88 -14.94 -31.29
C GLU A 97 12.71 -16.21 -30.96
N ASP A 98 13.29 -16.28 -29.76
CA ASP A 98 14.01 -17.46 -29.25
C ASP A 98 13.22 -18.14 -28.11
N HIS A 99 11.89 -18.11 -28.19
CA HIS A 99 11.04 -19.05 -27.44
C HIS A 99 10.64 -20.22 -28.33
N HIS A 100 11.69 -20.98 -28.68
CA HIS A 100 11.62 -22.41 -28.80
C HIS A 100 10.81 -22.99 -27.62
N GLU A 101 9.71 -23.67 -27.93
CA GLU A 101 9.11 -24.67 -27.08
C GLU A 101 10.17 -25.74 -26.73
N LEU A 102 10.89 -25.56 -25.62
CA LEU A 102 11.86 -26.51 -25.10
C LEU A 102 11.66 -26.69 -23.59
N ASN A 103 10.45 -27.11 -23.21
CA ASN A 103 10.21 -27.79 -21.93
C ASN A 103 9.68 -29.22 -22.15
N GLU A 104 10.14 -29.88 -23.22
CA GLU A 104 9.90 -31.31 -23.43
C GLU A 104 11.17 -32.03 -23.93
N VAL A 105 12.24 -32.05 -23.14
CA VAL A 105 13.39 -32.95 -23.39
C VAL A 105 13.86 -33.64 -22.11
N SER A 106 13.45 -34.92 -22.02
CA SER A 106 14.27 -36.07 -21.62
C SER A 106 14.72 -36.23 -20.16
N THR A 107 13.79 -36.51 -19.24
CA THR A 107 14.12 -37.29 -18.02
C THR A 107 13.87 -38.79 -18.16
N GLN A 108 13.15 -39.26 -19.18
CA GLN A 108 12.85 -40.70 -19.33
C GLN A 108 14.02 -41.52 -19.93
N ASN A 109 14.83 -40.94 -20.83
CA ASN A 109 15.90 -41.70 -21.51
C ASN A 109 17.17 -41.88 -20.66
N GLU A 110 17.32 -41.17 -19.54
CA GLU A 110 18.49 -41.32 -18.65
C GLU A 110 18.28 -42.41 -17.59
N VAL A 111 17.03 -42.68 -17.20
CA VAL A 111 16.70 -43.74 -16.24
C VAL A 111 16.81 -45.14 -16.85
N GLU A 112 16.59 -45.29 -18.17
CA GLU A 112 16.65 -46.58 -18.86
C GLU A 112 18.10 -47.02 -19.16
N LYS A 113 19.03 -46.08 -19.41
CA LYS A 113 20.45 -46.39 -19.61
C LYS A 113 21.21 -46.78 -18.34
N LEU A 114 20.63 -46.54 -17.17
CA LEU A 114 21.20 -46.94 -15.88
C LEU A 114 20.72 -48.34 -15.43
N ASN A 115 19.81 -48.97 -16.19
CA ASN A 115 19.23 -50.28 -15.88
C ASN A 115 19.40 -51.32 -17.02
N SER A 116 20.35 -51.10 -17.93
CA SER A 116 20.83 -52.09 -18.92
C SER A 116 22.33 -52.33 -18.78
#